data_AF-A0A1R1IDT8-F1
#
_entry.id   AF-A0A1R1IDT8-F1
#
_cell.length_a   1.000
_cell.length_b   1.000
_cell.length_c   1.000
_cell.angle_alpha   90.00
_cell.angle_beta   90.00
_cell.angle_gamma   90.00
#
_symmetry.space_group_name_H-M   'P 1'
#
loop_
_entity.id
_entity.type
_entity.pdbx_description
1 polymer ?
#
loop_
_entity_poly.entity_id
_entity_poly.type
_entity_poly.pdbx_seq_one_letter_code
_entity_poly.pdbx_strand_id
1 'polypeptide(L)'
;MSGDRPPPQEPDVLDRLLQVERLLSQLTDVVKKGNWETIPDIGFELVERLEWLKTIDKGSMNTPLRIKQLGEIQRQLELNAKSCLARLEQIKPLIDAFAKKPAPSPDDHRLT
;
A
#
# COMPACT_ATOMS: atom_id res chain seq x y z
N MET A 1 -8.25 14.70 -44.60
CA MET A 1 -7.63 15.42 -43.47
C MET A 1 -7.58 14.47 -42.29
N SER A 2 -6.46 13.75 -42.14
CA SER A 2 -6.26 12.84 -41.02
C SER A 2 -5.78 13.67 -39.84
N GLY A 3 -6.61 13.81 -38.81
CA GLY A 3 -6.20 14.39 -37.55
C GLY A 3 -5.29 13.40 -36.85
N ASP A 4 -3.98 13.61 -36.95
CA ASP A 4 -3.00 12.94 -36.10
C ASP A 4 -3.32 13.30 -34.66
N ARG A 5 -3.94 12.35 -33.95
CA ARG A 5 -4.06 12.41 -32.51
C ARG A 5 -2.63 12.32 -31.98
N PRO A 6 -2.11 13.32 -31.25
CA PRO A 6 -0.73 13.25 -30.75
C PRO A 6 -0.59 11.96 -29.92
N PRO A 7 0.56 11.26 -30.01
CA PRO A 7 0.78 10.08 -29.20
C PRO A 7 0.57 10.46 -27.73
N PRO A 8 -0.02 9.57 -26.90
CA PRO A 8 -0.14 9.83 -25.48
C PRO A 8 1.25 10.20 -24.97
N GLN A 9 1.39 11.44 -24.48
CA GLN A 9 2.62 11.87 -23.84
C GLN A 9 2.83 10.92 -22.68
N GLU A 10 3.83 10.04 -22.77
CA GLU A 10 4.25 9.24 -21.63
C GLU A 10 4.45 10.24 -20.48
N PRO A 11 3.70 10.11 -19.36
CA PRO A 11 3.95 10.97 -18.22
C PRO A 11 5.44 10.81 -17.89
N ASP A 12 6.14 11.93 -17.66
CA ASP A 12 7.56 11.89 -17.33
C ASP A 12 7.74 10.84 -16.22
N VAL A 13 8.67 9.92 -16.42
CA VAL A 13 9.03 8.89 -15.44
C VAL A 13 9.21 9.52 -14.05
N LEU A 14 9.74 10.75 -14.01
CA LEU A 14 9.84 11.55 -12.80
C LEU A 14 8.48 11.85 -12.17
N ASP A 15 7.48 12.27 -12.93
CA ASP A 15 6.12 12.52 -12.43
C ASP A 15 5.50 11.26 -11.82
N ARG A 16 5.75 10.10 -12.43
CA ARG A 16 5.27 8.83 -11.90
C ARG A 16 5.98 8.45 -10.60
N LEU A 17 7.29 8.62 -10.52
CA LEU A 17 8.04 8.43 -9.27
C LEU A 17 7.53 9.36 -8.17
N LEU A 18 7.30 10.63 -8.46
CA LEU A 18 6.73 11.61 -7.52
C LEU A 18 5.29 11.26 -7.10
N GLN A 19 4.51 10.63 -7.97
CA GLN A 19 3.17 10.16 -7.60
C GLN A 19 3.25 8.95 -6.66
N VAL A 20 4.18 8.03 -6.87
CA VAL A 20 4.43 6.90 -5.95
C VAL A 20 4.90 7.41 -4.58
N GLU A 21 5.85 8.35 -4.53
CA GLU A 21 6.31 8.96 -3.28
C GLU A 21 5.18 9.64 -2.50
N ARG A 22 4.27 10.33 -3.21
CA ARG A 22 3.09 10.95 -2.59
C ARG A 22 2.15 9.91 -1.98
N LEU A 23 1.87 8.82 -2.70
CA LEU A 23 1.04 7.74 -2.15
C LEU A 23 1.69 7.04 -0.96
N LEU A 24 3.00 6.84 -0.98
CA LEU A 24 3.72 6.25 0.16
C LEU A 24 3.70 7.18 1.38
N SER A 25 3.79 8.49 1.16
CA SER A 25 3.63 9.48 2.21
C SER A 25 2.21 9.44 2.80
N GLN A 26 1.19 9.36 1.94
CA GLN A 26 -0.21 9.19 2.36
C GLN A 26 -0.42 7.89 3.14
N LEU A 27 0.13 6.76 2.66
CA LEU A 27 0.08 5.47 3.34
C LEU A 27 0.70 5.58 4.73
N THR A 28 1.86 6.22 4.84
CA THR A 28 2.55 6.44 6.11
C THR A 28 1.69 7.23 7.09
N ASP A 29 1.03 8.29 6.62
CA ASP A 29 0.15 9.10 7.46
C ASP A 29 -1.09 8.33 7.90
N VAL A 30 -1.68 7.54 7.01
CA VAL A 30 -2.84 6.69 7.29
C VAL A 30 -2.50 5.63 8.33
N VAL A 31 -1.35 4.96 8.18
CA VAL A 31 -0.84 3.97 9.14
C VAL A 31 -0.60 4.60 10.51
N LYS A 32 0.03 5.79 10.56
CA LYS A 32 0.27 6.51 11.82
C LYS A 32 -1.02 6.96 12.51
N LYS A 33 -2.03 7.38 11.75
CA LYS A 33 -3.34 7.79 12.26
C LYS A 33 -4.22 6.59 12.63
N GLY A 34 -3.86 5.39 12.20
CA GLY A 34 -4.66 4.19 12.42
C GLY A 34 -5.91 4.11 11.56
N ASN A 35 -5.92 4.80 10.41
CA ASN A 35 -7.05 4.79 9.46
C ASN A 35 -6.97 3.55 8.55
N TRP A 36 -7.04 2.35 9.14
CA TRP A 36 -6.74 1.10 8.43
C TRP A 36 -7.66 0.80 7.23
N GLU A 37 -8.87 1.37 7.20
CA GLU A 37 -9.87 1.19 6.14
C GLU A 37 -9.42 1.74 4.78
N THR A 38 -8.58 2.79 4.76
CA THR A 38 -8.12 3.43 3.51
C THR A 38 -6.84 2.82 2.96
N ILE A 39 -6.20 1.91 3.72
CA ILE A 39 -4.93 1.28 3.30
C ILE A 39 -5.09 0.44 2.05
N PRO A 40 -6.15 -0.39 1.88
CA PRO A 40 -6.33 -1.18 0.67
C PRO A 40 -6.40 -0.31 -0.59
N ASP A 41 -7.16 0.78 -0.58
CA ASP A 41 -7.31 1.68 -1.74
C ASP A 41 -5.98 2.31 -2.14
N ILE A 42 -5.21 2.83 -1.17
CA ILE A 42 -3.87 3.37 -1.42
C ILE A 42 -2.92 2.26 -1.90
N GLY A 43 -3.04 1.05 -1.36
CA GLY A 43 -2.25 -0.11 -1.75
C GLY A 43 -2.50 -0.52 -3.21
N PHE A 44 -3.75 -0.57 -3.65
CA PHE A 44 -4.09 -0.86 -5.04
C PHE A 44 -3.51 0.18 -5.99
N GLU A 45 -3.66 1.48 -5.67
CA GLU A 45 -3.13 2.55 -6.49
C GLU A 45 -1.59 2.51 -6.56
N LEU A 46 -0.92 2.19 -5.44
CA LEU A 46 0.52 1.99 -5.39
C LEU A 46 0.97 0.85 -6.31
N VAL A 47 0.29 -0.30 -6.24
CA VAL A 47 0.60 -1.47 -7.08
C VAL A 47 0.46 -1.13 -8.55
N GLU A 48 -0.63 -0.48 -8.97
CA GLU A 48 -0.84 -0.08 -10.36
C GLU A 48 0.31 0.79 -10.89
N ARG A 49 0.74 1.76 -10.09
CA ARG A 49 1.83 2.70 -10.47
C ARG A 49 3.20 2.04 -10.47
N LEU A 50 3.47 1.13 -9.53
CA LEU A 50 4.70 0.35 -9.50
C LEU A 50 4.77 -0.65 -10.66
N GLU A 51 3.65 -1.27 -11.04
CA GLU A 51 3.58 -2.13 -12.22
C GLU A 51 3.86 -1.36 -13.52
N TRP A 52 3.36 -0.13 -13.64
CA TRP A 52 3.75 0.74 -14.75
C TRP A 52 5.25 1.05 -14.77
N LEU A 53 5.87 1.32 -13.62
CA LEU A 53 7.32 1.56 -13.57
C LEU A 53 8.15 0.36 -14.05
N LYS A 54 7.62 -0.87 -13.93
CA LYS A 54 8.27 -2.08 -14.45
C LYS A 54 8.24 -2.16 -15.99
N THR A 55 7.35 -1.42 -16.65
CA THR A 55 7.27 -1.39 -18.12
C THR A 55 8.21 -0.35 -18.75
N ILE A 56 8.85 0.50 -17.94
CA ILE A 56 9.75 1.55 -18.41
C ILE A 56 11.09 0.96 -18.85
N ASP A 57 11.62 1.47 -19.96
CA ASP A 57 12.96 1.10 -20.44
C ASP A 57 14.03 1.43 -19.38
N LYS A 58 15.01 0.53 -19.23
CA LYS A 58 16.07 0.67 -18.22
C LYS A 58 16.89 1.94 -18.42
N GLY A 59 17.09 2.39 -19.66
CA GLY A 59 17.79 3.63 -19.97
C GLY A 59 17.10 4.85 -19.36
N SER A 60 15.76 4.87 -19.38
CA SER A 60 14.95 5.91 -18.75
C SER A 60 15.03 5.90 -17.22
N MET A 61 15.35 4.77 -16.58
CA MET A 61 15.46 4.68 -15.11
C MET A 61 16.87 5.00 -14.57
N ASN A 62 17.91 4.96 -15.42
CA ASN A 62 19.32 4.98 -15.00
C ASN A 62 19.91 6.36 -14.66
N THR A 63 19.09 7.40 -14.56
CA THR A 63 19.59 8.72 -14.11
C THR A 63 19.85 8.69 -12.60
N PRO A 64 20.90 9.37 -12.07
CA PRO A 64 21.19 9.40 -10.64
C PRO A 64 20.00 9.85 -9.78
N LEU A 65 19.20 10.80 -10.27
CA LEU A 65 17.99 11.28 -9.59
C LEU A 65 16.94 10.17 -9.46
N ARG A 66 16.60 9.49 -10.56
CA ARG A 66 15.59 8.43 -10.57
C ARG A 66 16.02 7.21 -9.76
N ILE A 67 17.30 6.84 -9.78
CA ILE A 67 17.88 5.79 -8.93
C ILE A 67 17.71 6.15 -7.45
N LYS A 68 18.00 7.40 -7.06
CA LYS A 68 17.81 7.86 -5.69
C LYS A 68 16.34 7.80 -5.26
N GLN A 69 15.41 8.21 -6.12
CA GLN A 69 13.97 8.14 -5.85
C GLN A 69 13.48 6.70 -5.70
N LEU A 70 13.93 5.78 -6.55
CA LEU A 70 13.62 4.35 -6.40
C LEU A 70 14.10 3.79 -5.06
N GLY A 71 15.31 4.16 -4.62
CA GLY A 71 15.83 3.75 -3.32
C GLY A 71 14.98 4.26 -2.16
N GLU A 72 14.50 5.51 -2.24
CA GLU A 72 13.62 6.08 -1.22
C GLU A 72 12.23 5.44 -1.22
N ILE A 73 11.66 5.19 -2.41
CA ILE A 73 10.41 4.45 -2.60
C ILE A 73 10.51 3.06 -1.95
N GLN A 74 11.59 2.33 -2.23
CA GLN A 74 11.83 1.01 -1.64
C GLN A 74 11.89 1.08 -0.10
N ARG A 75 12.67 2.03 0.44
CA ARG A 75 12.80 2.24 1.89
C ARG A 75 11.45 2.52 2.55
N GLN A 76 10.62 3.38 1.94
CA GLN A 76 9.29 3.71 2.47
C GLN A 76 8.31 2.53 2.38
N LEU A 77 8.36 1.74 1.31
CA LEU A 77 7.57 0.50 1.19
C LEU A 77 7.90 -0.48 2.32
N GLU A 78 9.19 -0.72 2.58
CA GLU A 78 9.63 -1.63 3.64
C GLU A 78 9.18 -1.15 5.03
N LEU A 79 9.26 0.15 5.31
CA LEU A 79 8.79 0.72 6.57
C LEU A 79 7.28 0.57 6.75
N ASN A 80 6.49 0.91 5.73
CA ASN A 80 5.04 0.77 5.78
C ASN A 80 4.61 -0.70 5.92
N ALA A 81 5.25 -1.61 5.19
CA ALA A 81 4.99 -3.04 5.30
C ALA A 81 5.25 -3.55 6.74
N LYS A 82 6.37 -3.14 7.36
CA LYS A 82 6.66 -3.48 8.76
C LYS A 82 5.59 -2.96 9.72
N SER A 83 5.13 -1.72 9.54
CA SER A 83 4.07 -1.15 10.38
C SER A 83 2.73 -1.88 10.22
N CYS A 84 2.34 -2.22 8.99
CA CYS A 84 1.14 -3.01 8.72
C CYS A 84 1.23 -4.41 9.31
N LEU A 85 2.38 -5.09 9.18
CA LEU A 85 2.61 -6.42 9.75
C LEU A 85 2.53 -6.39 11.29
N ALA A 86 3.21 -5.44 11.93
CA ALA A 86 3.12 -5.26 13.38
C ALA A 86 1.68 -5.06 13.85
N ARG A 87 0.86 -4.35 13.06
CA ARG A 87 -0.57 -4.19 13.36
C ARG A 87 -1.34 -5.49 13.22
N LEU A 88 -1.08 -6.27 12.16
CA LEU A 88 -1.70 -7.59 11.98
C LEU A 88 -1.35 -8.53 13.15
N GLU A 89 -0.11 -8.53 13.62
CA GLU A 89 0.32 -9.32 14.78
C GLU A 89 -0.42 -8.94 16.07
N GLN A 90 -0.77 -7.67 16.25
CA GLN A 90 -1.59 -7.21 17.38
C GLN A 90 -3.06 -7.61 17.26
N ILE A 91 -3.61 -7.62 16.04
CA ILE A 91 -5.03 -7.91 15.81
C ILE A 91 -5.32 -9.41 15.83
N LYS A 92 -4.41 -10.24 15.29
CA LYS A 92 -4.56 -11.70 15.20
C LYS A 92 -5.01 -12.37 16.51
N PRO A 93 -4.37 -12.15 17.67
CA PRO A 93 -4.81 -12.79 18.91
C PRO A 93 -6.21 -12.34 19.36
N LEU A 94 -6.63 -11.11 19.01
CA LEU A 94 -7.98 -10.63 19.32
C LEU A 94 -9.02 -11.40 18.49
N ILE A 95 -8.78 -11.55 17.18
CA ILE A 95 -9.63 -12.35 16.30
C ILE A 95 -9.72 -13.80 16.80
N ASP A 96 -8.58 -14.40 17.16
CA ASP A 96 -8.52 -15.77 17.68
C ASP A 96 -9.32 -15.92 18.98
N ALA A 97 -9.25 -14.92 19.88
CA ALA A 97 -10.01 -14.92 21.13
C ALA A 97 -11.53 -14.80 20.88
N PHE A 98 -11.96 -13.97 19.92
CA PHE A 98 -13.35 -13.89 19.51
C PHE A 98 -13.84 -15.18 18.86
N ALA A 99 -13.04 -15.79 18.00
CA ALA A 99 -13.38 -17.04 17.32
C ALA A 99 -13.44 -18.25 18.27
N LYS A 100 -12.68 -18.24 19.36
CA LYS A 100 -12.64 -19.30 20.38
C LYS A 100 -13.69 -19.16 21.47
N LYS A 101 -14.55 -18.13 21.45
CA LYS A 101 -15.57 -17.93 22.49
C LYS A 101 -16.52 -19.14 22.45
N PRO A 102 -16.55 -20.00 23.48
CA PRO A 102 -17.46 -21.15 23.49
C PRO A 102 -18.89 -20.62 23.45
N ALA A 103 -19.76 -21.34 22.74
CA ALA A 103 -21.20 -21.11 22.88
C ALA A 103 -21.55 -21.17 24.38
N PRO A 104 -22.43 -20.28 24.90
CA PRO A 104 -22.87 -20.37 26.27
C PRO A 104 -23.37 -21.79 26.55
N SER A 105 -22.95 -22.38 27.67
CA SER A 105 -23.37 -23.73 28.02
C SER A 105 -24.90 -23.72 28.22
N PRO A 106 -25.65 -24.70 27.67
CA PRO A 106 -27.09 -24.80 27.93
C PRO A 106 -27.43 -24.92 29.43
N ASP A 107 -26.45 -25.28 30.26
CA ASP A 107 -26.61 -25.47 31.70
C ASP A 107 -26.51 -24.18 32.53
N ASP A 108 -26.14 -23.03 31.94
CA ASP A 108 -26.08 -21.74 32.66
C ASP A 108 -27.46 -21.18 33.05
N HIS A 109 -28.55 -21.86 32.69
CA HIS A 109 -29.94 -21.52 33.05
C HIS A 109 -30.54 -22.36 34.18
N ARG A 110 -29.77 -23.25 34.84
CA ARG A 110 -30.29 -24.14 35.89
C ARG A 110 -29.84 -23.76 37.31
N LEU A 111 -30.04 -22.49 37.68
CA LEU A 111 -29.98 -22.05 39.09
C LEU A 111 -31.20 -21.16 39.41
N THR A 112 -32.34 -21.81 39.60
CA THR A 112 -33.49 -21.31 40.38
C THR A 112 -34.04 -22.44 41.22
#